data_AF-A0A7S1GMI5-F1
#
_entry.id   AF-A0A7S1GMI5-F1
#
_cell.length_a   1.000
_cell.length_b   1.000
_cell.length_c   1.000
_cell.angle_alpha   90.00
_cell.angle_beta   90.00
_cell.angle_gamma   90.00
#
_symmetry.space_group_name_H-M   'P 1'
#
loop_
_entity.id
_entity.type
_entity.pdbx_description
1 polymer ?
#
loop_
_entity_poly.entity_id
_entity_poly.type
_entity_poly.pdbx_seq_one_letter_code
_entity_poly.pdbx_strand_id
1 'polypeptide(L)'
;ILPKILKEITVCGDPLAQAYLMDCIIQVFPDEYHIETLGILLAVCPKLRDKVNVRTILQSLMDRLANYYAEEELLDEDDSHGVKKSVFKDAFVMFEECVRSVYNARGPKLSSKEVIRLQSALLNFSLRCYPAELDQASRCVRTAIEYIHQAE
;
A
#
# COMPACT_ATOMS: atom_id res chain seq x y z
N ILE A 1 -18.48 4.93 -6.26
CA ILE A 1 -18.79 5.28 -4.84
C ILE A 1 -17.50 5.58 -4.07
N LEU A 2 -16.50 4.70 -4.16
CA LEU A 2 -15.22 4.81 -3.47
C LEU A 2 -14.53 6.20 -3.51
N PRO A 3 -14.40 6.90 -4.65
CA PRO A 3 -13.75 8.23 -4.67
C PRO A 3 -14.44 9.27 -3.77
N LYS A 4 -15.78 9.18 -3.63
CA LYS A 4 -16.52 10.09 -2.75
C LYS A 4 -16.23 9.79 -1.27
N ILE A 5 -16.23 8.51 -0.88
CA ILE A 5 -15.91 8.10 0.50
C ILE A 5 -14.49 8.52 0.87
N LEU A 6 -13.52 8.26 0.00
CA LEU A 6 -12.12 8.61 0.23
C LEU A 6 -11.91 10.13 0.36
N LYS A 7 -12.64 10.93 -0.42
CA LYS A 7 -12.64 12.39 -0.26
C LYS A 7 -13.11 12.78 1.15
N GLU A 8 -14.23 12.24 1.62
CA GLU A 8 -14.75 12.54 2.96
C GLU A 8 -13.77 12.13 4.07
N ILE A 9 -13.09 10.99 3.92
CA ILE A 9 -12.03 10.55 4.85
C ILE A 9 -10.92 11.61 4.93
N THR A 10 -10.45 12.14 3.80
CA THR A 10 -9.40 13.17 3.82
C THR A 10 -9.85 14.50 4.43
N VAL A 11 -11.13 14.84 4.29
CA VAL A 11 -11.70 16.12 4.75
C VAL A 11 -12.12 16.08 6.22
N CYS A 12 -12.47 14.92 6.78
CA CYS A 12 -13.01 14.80 8.13
C CYS A 12 -12.05 15.28 9.23
N GLY A 13 -10.74 15.32 8.94
CA GLY A 13 -9.73 15.96 9.79
C GLY A 13 -9.39 15.23 11.10
N ASP A 14 -10.10 14.15 11.43
CA ASP A 14 -9.91 13.33 12.64
C ASP A 14 -9.04 12.10 12.33
N PRO A 15 -7.83 11.98 12.94
CA PRO A 15 -6.96 10.83 12.73
C PRO A 15 -7.56 9.47 13.13
N LEU A 16 -8.36 9.42 14.19
CA LEU A 16 -8.98 8.17 14.65
C LEU A 16 -10.03 7.70 13.65
N ALA A 17 -10.90 8.62 13.21
CA ALA A 17 -11.89 8.34 12.18
C ALA A 17 -11.22 7.94 10.85
N GLN A 18 -10.15 8.64 10.45
CA GLN A 18 -9.41 8.31 9.23
C GLN A 18 -8.82 6.91 9.27
N ALA A 19 -8.15 6.53 10.37
CA ALA A 19 -7.60 5.20 10.52
C ALA A 19 -8.70 4.13 10.46
N TYR A 20 -9.76 4.31 11.26
CA TYR A 20 -10.88 3.38 11.31
C TYR A 20 -11.57 3.18 9.97
N LEU A 21 -11.88 4.27 9.26
CA LEU A 21 -12.58 4.21 7.98
C LEU A 21 -11.72 3.56 6.88
N MET A 22 -10.41 3.81 6.87
CA MET A 22 -9.49 3.13 5.96
C MET A 22 -9.44 1.63 6.24
N ASP A 23 -9.34 1.23 7.51
CA ASP A 23 -9.37 -0.19 7.90
C ASP A 23 -10.72 -0.85 7.52
N CYS A 24 -11.85 -0.16 7.73
CA CYS A 24 -13.17 -0.64 7.31
C CYS A 24 -13.26 -0.83 5.80
N ILE A 25 -12.71 0.08 4.99
CA ILE A 25 -12.66 -0.08 3.54
C ILE A 25 -11.89 -1.36 3.20
N ILE A 26 -10.69 -1.54 3.76
CA ILE A 26 -9.86 -2.70 3.48
C ILE A 26 -10.55 -4.00 3.90
N GLN A 27 -11.26 -4.02 5.02
CA GLN A 27 -11.90 -5.24 5.54
C GLN A 27 -13.22 -5.59 4.84
N VAL A 28 -14.06 -4.61 4.53
CA VAL A 28 -15.44 -4.83 4.07
C VAL A 28 -15.53 -5.06 2.56
N PHE A 29 -14.71 -4.38 1.77
CA PHE A 29 -14.77 -4.54 0.31
C PHE A 29 -14.00 -5.79 -0.15
N PRO A 30 -14.53 -6.52 -1.16
CA PRO A 30 -13.85 -7.65 -1.81
C PRO A 30 -12.50 -7.29 -2.44
N ASP A 31 -11.66 -8.30 -2.61
CA ASP A 31 -10.29 -8.21 -3.13
C ASP A 31 -10.23 -7.72 -4.59
N GLU A 32 -11.20 -8.11 -5.42
CA GLU A 32 -11.34 -7.69 -6.81
C GLU A 32 -11.44 -6.16 -6.91
N TYR A 33 -12.22 -5.55 -6.01
CA TYR A 33 -12.35 -4.10 -6.00
C TYR A 33 -11.08 -3.42 -5.51
N HIS A 34 -10.38 -4.02 -4.55
CA HIS A 34 -9.11 -3.48 -4.07
C HIS A 34 -8.04 -3.48 -5.17
N ILE A 35 -7.95 -4.54 -5.97
CA ILE A 35 -7.01 -4.58 -7.08
C ILE A 35 -7.40 -3.56 -8.15
N GLU A 36 -8.66 -3.53 -8.60
CA GLU A 36 -9.11 -2.61 -9.65
C GLU A 36 -9.01 -1.13 -9.25
N THR A 37 -9.10 -0.83 -7.95
CA THR A 37 -9.07 0.55 -7.43
C THR A 37 -7.81 0.89 -6.64
N LEU A 38 -6.77 0.04 -6.71
CA LEU A 38 -5.55 0.17 -5.91
C LEU A 38 -4.95 1.57 -5.99
N GLY A 39 -4.82 2.12 -7.21
CA GLY A 39 -4.24 3.45 -7.40
C GLY A 39 -5.05 4.57 -6.73
N ILE A 40 -6.37 4.45 -6.72
CA ILE A 40 -7.28 5.43 -6.09
C ILE A 40 -7.14 5.37 -4.56
N LEU A 41 -7.06 4.16 -4.00
CA LEU A 41 -6.86 3.94 -2.56
C LEU A 41 -5.49 4.50 -2.10
N LEU A 42 -4.43 4.16 -2.81
CA LEU A 42 -3.06 4.56 -2.47
C LEU A 42 -2.86 6.09 -2.57
N ALA A 43 -3.51 6.76 -3.53
CA ALA A 43 -3.44 8.22 -3.68
C ALA A 43 -3.98 9.00 -2.46
N VAL A 44 -4.67 8.34 -1.53
CA VAL A 44 -5.22 8.92 -0.30
C VAL A 44 -4.24 8.84 0.86
N CYS A 45 -3.41 7.80 0.93
CA CYS A 45 -2.50 7.56 2.05
C CYS A 45 -1.58 8.76 2.40
N PRO A 46 -0.97 9.47 1.44
CA PRO A 46 -0.16 10.65 1.73
C PRO A 46 -0.95 11.85 2.25
N LYS A 47 -2.29 11.87 2.06
CA LYS A 47 -3.18 12.98 2.43
C LYS A 47 -3.80 12.82 3.82
N LEU A 48 -3.60 11.66 4.46
CA LEU A 48 -4.09 11.39 5.81
C LEU A 48 -3.29 12.20 6.84
N ARG A 49 -3.91 12.52 7.98
CA ARG A 49 -3.26 13.26 9.07
C ARG A 49 -2.00 12.53 9.56
N ASP A 50 -0.99 13.29 9.99
CA ASP A 50 0.29 12.76 10.49
C ASP A 50 0.14 11.69 11.58
N LYS A 51 -0.87 11.84 12.46
CA LYS A 51 -1.17 10.90 13.55
C LYS A 51 -1.75 9.57 13.09
N VAL A 52 -2.15 9.44 11.83
CA VAL A 52 -2.64 8.17 11.26
C VAL A 52 -1.44 7.25 10.99
N ASN A 53 -1.55 6.00 11.45
CA ASN A 53 -0.55 4.97 11.21
C ASN A 53 -0.69 4.40 9.79
N VAL A 54 -0.18 5.11 8.79
CA VAL A 54 -0.29 4.68 7.38
C VAL A 54 0.41 3.35 7.11
N ARG A 55 1.43 3.00 7.90
CA ARG A 55 2.09 1.69 7.80
C ARG A 55 1.09 0.54 7.96
N THR A 56 0.22 0.60 8.97
CA THR A 56 -0.71 -0.52 9.25
C THR A 56 -1.77 -0.64 8.15
N ILE A 57 -2.23 0.48 7.61
CA ILE A 57 -3.16 0.52 6.47
C ILE A 57 -2.52 -0.15 5.24
N LEU A 58 -1.32 0.30 4.86
CA LEU A 58 -0.61 -0.25 3.69
C LEU A 58 -0.25 -1.72 3.88
N GLN A 59 0.22 -2.10 5.08
CA GLN A 59 0.53 -3.48 5.41
C GLN A 59 -0.71 -4.38 5.33
N SER A 60 -1.85 -3.95 5.87
CA SER A 60 -3.10 -4.70 5.79
C SER A 60 -3.55 -4.91 4.34
N LEU A 61 -3.41 -3.91 3.48
CA LEU A 61 -3.76 -4.03 2.07
C LEU A 61 -2.80 -4.95 1.31
N MET A 62 -1.50 -4.84 1.56
CA MET A 62 -0.48 -5.73 0.99
C MET A 62 -0.70 -7.19 1.40
N ASP A 63 -0.93 -7.44 2.70
CA ASP A 63 -1.16 -8.80 3.22
C ASP A 63 -2.41 -9.42 2.60
N ARG A 64 -3.47 -8.63 2.46
CA ARG A 64 -4.73 -9.02 1.83
C ARG A 64 -4.55 -9.38 0.35
N LEU A 65 -3.93 -8.50 -0.44
CA LEU A 65 -3.68 -8.75 -1.87
C LEU A 65 -2.71 -9.91 -2.11
N ALA A 66 -1.71 -10.10 -1.24
CA ALA A 66 -0.81 -11.23 -1.33
C ALA A 66 -1.47 -12.57 -0.97
N ASN A 67 -2.48 -12.58 -0.09
CA ASN A 67 -3.31 -13.76 0.16
C ASN A 67 -4.16 -14.07 -1.08
N TYR A 68 -4.84 -13.06 -1.61
CA TYR A 68 -5.68 -13.19 -2.81
C TYR A 68 -4.89 -13.73 -4.02
N TYR A 69 -3.64 -13.31 -4.17
CA TYR A 69 -2.74 -13.87 -5.20
C TYR A 69 -2.34 -15.32 -4.94
N ALA A 70 -2.08 -15.69 -3.69
CA ALA A 70 -1.66 -17.04 -3.31
C ALA A 70 -2.79 -18.07 -3.41
N GLU A 71 -4.05 -17.63 -3.27
CA GLU A 71 -5.25 -18.47 -3.42
C GLU A 71 -5.58 -18.77 -4.90
N GLU A 72 -4.71 -18.35 -5.84
CA GLU A 72 -4.84 -18.53 -7.30
C GLU A 72 -6.13 -17.95 -7.92
N GLU A 73 -6.93 -17.21 -7.16
CA GLU A 73 -8.18 -16.58 -7.63
C GLU A 73 -7.92 -15.42 -8.63
N LEU A 74 -6.67 -14.93 -8.70
CA LEU A 74 -6.17 -14.07 -9.78
C LEU A 74 -5.84 -14.81 -11.09
N LEU A 75 -5.84 -16.15 -11.09
CA LEU A 75 -5.58 -17.01 -12.25
C LEU A 75 -6.86 -17.56 -12.89
N ASP A 76 -8.03 -17.32 -12.30
CA ASP A 76 -9.32 -17.78 -12.82
C ASP A 76 -9.71 -17.09 -14.14
N GLU A 77 -10.40 -17.85 -15.00
CA GLU A 77 -10.75 -17.48 -16.39
C GLU A 77 -11.71 -16.27 -16.52
N ASP A 78 -12.30 -15.80 -15.40
CA ASP A 78 -13.28 -14.72 -15.34
C ASP A 78 -12.62 -13.32 -15.13
N ASP A 79 -11.28 -13.21 -15.16
CA ASP A 79 -10.57 -11.92 -15.30
C ASP A 79 -10.87 -11.35 -16.69
N SER A 80 -12.04 -10.71 -16.81
CA SER A 80 -12.52 -10.02 -17.99
C SER A 80 -11.41 -9.15 -18.57
N HIS A 81 -10.75 -9.67 -19.61
CA HIS A 81 -9.63 -9.07 -20.33
C HIS A 81 -8.23 -9.03 -19.67
N GLY A 82 -7.97 -9.78 -18.58
CA GLY A 82 -6.63 -9.86 -17.98
C GLY A 82 -6.20 -8.60 -17.22
N VAL A 83 -7.16 -7.73 -16.89
CA VAL A 83 -6.92 -6.42 -16.28
C VAL A 83 -6.40 -6.58 -14.86
N LYS A 84 -6.98 -7.48 -14.06
CA LYS A 84 -6.54 -7.68 -12.67
C LYS A 84 -5.10 -8.18 -12.62
N LYS A 85 -4.73 -9.09 -13.52
CA LYS A 85 -3.35 -9.57 -13.67
C LYS A 85 -2.38 -8.45 -14.08
N SER A 86 -2.80 -7.54 -14.95
CA SER A 86 -1.98 -6.38 -15.35
C SER A 86 -1.75 -5.44 -14.17
N VAL A 87 -2.82 -5.03 -13.49
CA VAL A 87 -2.71 -4.12 -12.33
C VAL A 87 -1.88 -4.79 -11.23
N PHE A 88 -2.06 -6.10 -11.01
CA PHE A 88 -1.28 -6.81 -10.01
C PHE A 88 0.21 -6.77 -10.32
N LYS A 89 0.64 -6.98 -11.58
CA LYS A 89 2.06 -6.83 -11.97
C LYS A 89 2.63 -5.46 -11.60
N ASP A 90 1.82 -4.41 -11.67
CA ASP A 90 2.22 -3.04 -11.34
C ASP A 90 2.07 -2.71 -9.84
N ALA A 91 1.40 -3.57 -9.05
CA ALA A 91 1.04 -3.29 -7.66
C ALA A 91 2.26 -2.97 -6.79
N PHE A 92 3.38 -3.67 -6.95
CA PHE A 92 4.61 -3.35 -6.22
C PHE A 92 5.07 -1.92 -6.47
N VAL A 93 5.10 -1.49 -7.74
CA VAL A 93 5.51 -0.13 -8.13
C VAL A 93 4.54 0.90 -7.55
N MET A 94 3.23 0.62 -7.60
CA MET A 94 2.20 1.50 -7.05
C MET A 94 2.36 1.67 -5.52
N PHE A 95 2.59 0.57 -4.79
CA PHE A 95 2.85 0.65 -3.34
C PHE A 95 4.15 1.41 -3.06
N GLU A 96 5.22 1.16 -3.82
CA GLU A 96 6.50 1.85 -3.65
C GLU A 96 6.36 3.38 -3.87
N GLU A 97 5.64 3.79 -4.92
CA GLU A 97 5.33 5.20 -5.19
C GLU A 97 4.47 5.84 -4.09
N CYS A 98 3.50 5.09 -3.55
CA CYS A 98 2.71 5.53 -2.43
C CYS A 98 3.58 5.75 -1.18
N VAL A 99 4.46 4.79 -0.86
CA VAL A 99 5.38 4.88 0.27
C VAL A 99 6.33 6.08 0.11
N ARG A 100 6.89 6.29 -1.09
CA ARG A 100 7.68 7.47 -1.42
C ARG A 100 6.90 8.76 -1.21
N SER A 101 5.63 8.80 -1.63
CA SER A 101 4.75 9.96 -1.45
C SER A 101 4.44 10.23 0.03
N VAL A 102 4.25 9.18 0.84
CA VAL A 102 4.06 9.28 2.29
C VAL A 102 5.31 9.83 2.96
N TYR A 103 6.50 9.39 2.54
CA TYR A 103 7.78 9.90 3.03
C TYR A 103 7.95 11.38 2.68
N ASN A 104 7.65 11.78 1.45
CA ASN A 104 7.72 13.18 1.04
C ASN A 104 6.71 14.07 1.80
N ALA A 105 5.51 13.56 2.08
CA ALA A 105 4.47 14.30 2.80
C ALA A 105 4.77 14.45 4.30
N ARG A 106 5.37 13.44 4.93
CA ARG A 106 5.66 13.42 6.38
C ARG A 106 7.06 13.91 6.72
N GLY A 107 7.98 13.84 5.77
CA GLY A 107 9.37 14.29 5.89
C GLY A 107 10.09 13.71 7.11
N PRO A 108 10.91 14.51 7.83
CA PRO A 108 11.76 14.06 8.94
C PRO A 108 10.97 13.61 10.20
N LYS A 109 9.64 13.66 10.19
CA LYS A 109 8.81 13.17 11.31
C LYS A 109 8.77 11.65 11.41
N LEU A 110 9.16 10.95 10.35
CA LEU A 110 9.22 9.49 10.33
C LEU A 110 10.52 9.01 11.00
N SER A 111 10.38 8.28 12.10
CA SER A 111 11.54 7.61 12.70
C SER A 111 12.13 6.55 11.77
N SER A 112 13.44 6.32 11.85
CA SER A 112 14.15 5.24 11.12
C SER A 112 13.49 3.88 11.32
N LYS A 113 12.94 3.63 12.51
CA LYS A 113 12.17 2.41 12.83
C LYS A 113 10.93 2.25 11.96
N GLU A 114 10.17 3.32 11.73
CA GLU A 114 8.98 3.27 10.87
C GLU A 114 9.35 3.11 9.40
N VAL A 115 10.44 3.76 8.94
CA VAL A 115 10.98 3.56 7.59
C VAL A 115 11.33 2.10 7.35
N ILE A 116 12.08 1.48 8.26
CA ILE A 116 12.44 0.05 8.17
C ILE A 116 11.18 -0.81 8.12
N ARG A 117 10.21 -0.58 9.01
CA ARG A 117 9.00 -1.40 9.04
C ARG A 117 8.14 -1.29 7.79
N LEU A 118 8.03 -0.10 7.19
CA LEU A 118 7.33 0.09 5.91
C LEU A 118 8.05 -0.63 4.77
N GLN A 119 9.38 -0.49 4.69
CA GLN A 119 10.17 -1.19 3.67
C GLN A 119 10.17 -2.71 3.87
N SER A 120 10.13 -3.19 5.11
CA SER A 120 9.94 -4.62 5.41
C SER A 120 8.57 -5.13 4.97
N ALA A 121 7.50 -4.34 5.09
CA ALA A 121 6.18 -4.72 4.59
C ALA A 121 6.17 -4.84 3.05
N LEU A 122 6.75 -3.85 2.35
CA LEU A 122 6.95 -3.89 0.88
C LEU A 122 7.78 -5.10 0.45
N LEU A 123 8.89 -5.37 1.13
CA LEU A 123 9.75 -6.52 0.86
C LEU A 123 8.99 -7.84 1.06
N ASN A 124 8.22 -7.98 2.14
CA ASN A 124 7.42 -9.16 2.40
C ASN A 124 6.38 -9.38 1.29
N PHE A 125 5.68 -8.31 0.88
CA PHE A 125 4.74 -8.35 -0.24
C PHE A 125 5.43 -8.82 -1.53
N SER A 126 6.59 -8.24 -1.87
CA SER A 126 7.35 -8.62 -3.06
C SER A 126 7.79 -10.10 -3.03
N LEU A 127 8.31 -10.59 -1.90
CA LEU A 127 8.74 -11.98 -1.76
C LEU A 127 7.57 -12.98 -1.89
N ARG A 128 6.36 -12.59 -1.46
CA ARG A 128 5.16 -13.43 -1.55
C ARG A 128 4.57 -13.46 -2.96
N CYS A 129 4.62 -12.33 -3.66
CA CYS A 129 3.94 -12.18 -4.96
C CYS A 129 4.88 -12.40 -6.16
N TYR A 130 6.16 -12.04 -6.02
CA TYR A 130 7.17 -12.04 -7.08
C TYR A 130 8.50 -12.67 -6.60
N PRO A 131 8.51 -13.95 -6.19
CA PRO A 131 9.69 -14.59 -5.61
C PRO A 131 10.92 -14.61 -6.54
N ALA A 132 10.73 -14.49 -7.85
CA ALA A 132 11.80 -14.45 -8.85
C ALA A 132 12.40 -13.04 -9.07
N GLU A 133 11.72 -11.98 -8.62
CA GLU A 133 12.09 -10.58 -8.90
C GLU A 133 12.98 -9.98 -7.79
N LEU A 134 14.23 -10.43 -7.72
CA LEU A 134 15.18 -9.99 -6.68
C LEU A 134 15.55 -8.49 -6.76
N ASP A 135 15.32 -7.84 -7.90
CA ASP A 135 15.52 -6.40 -8.07
C ASP A 135 14.59 -5.59 -7.17
N GLN A 136 13.33 -6.00 -7.06
CA GLN A 136 12.34 -5.36 -6.17
C GLN A 136 12.77 -5.43 -4.70
N ALA A 137 13.24 -6.59 -4.26
CA ALA A 137 13.77 -6.77 -2.91
C ALA A 137 14.99 -5.86 -2.65
N SER A 138 15.89 -5.77 -3.64
CA SER A 138 17.08 -4.92 -3.57
C SER A 138 16.72 -3.43 -3.50
N ARG A 139 15.68 -3.01 -4.23
CA ARG A 139 15.14 -1.64 -4.17
C ARG A 139 14.61 -1.31 -2.77
N CYS A 140 13.82 -2.17 -2.15
CA CYS A 140 13.32 -1.95 -0.79
C CYS A 140 14.44 -1.69 0.23
N VAL A 141 15.50 -2.52 0.19
CA VAL A 141 16.64 -2.39 1.10
C VAL A 141 17.43 -1.10 0.83
N ARG A 142 17.71 -0.80 -0.45
CA ARG A 142 18.42 0.43 -0.84
C ARG A 142 17.67 1.67 -0.40
N THR A 143 16.37 1.73 -0.69
CA THR A 143 15.51 2.84 -0.31
C THR A 143 15.41 2.99 1.22
N ALA A 144 15.38 1.88 1.97
CA ALA A 144 15.45 1.96 3.43
C ALA A 144 16.73 2.67 3.91
N ILE A 145 17.89 2.30 3.37
CA ILE A 145 19.19 2.92 3.73
C ILE A 145 19.19 4.41 3.39
N GLU A 146 18.75 4.76 2.18
CA GLU A 146 18.69 6.16 1.71
C GLU A 146 17.85 7.04 2.65
N TYR A 147 16.66 6.59 3.05
CA TYR A 147 15.79 7.36 3.95
C TYR A 147 16.28 7.38 5.39
N ILE A 148 16.96 6.33 5.87
CA ILE A 148 17.57 6.34 7.21
C ILE A 148 18.68 7.39 7.28
N HIS A 149 19.55 7.47 6.27
CA HIS A 149 20.60 8.49 6.21
C HIS A 149 20.04 9.93 6.11
N GLN A 150 18.84 10.11 5.57
CA GLN A 150 18.17 11.41 5.52
C GLN A 150 17.45 11.79 6.84
N ALA A 151 17.24 10.83 7.73
CA ALA A 151 16.56 11.03 9.01
C ALA A 151 17.53 11.28 10.18
N GLU A 152 18.84 11.10 9.95
CA GLU A 152 19.94 11.53 10.84
C GLU A 152 20.31 12.99 10.61
#